data_AF-A0A1G1TKZ8-F1
#
_entry.id   AF-A0A1G1TKZ8-F1
#
_cell.length_a   1.000
_cell.length_b   1.000
_cell.length_c   1.000
_cell.angle_alpha   90.00
_cell.angle_beta   90.00
_cell.angle_gamma   90.00
#
_symmetry.space_group_name_H-M   'P 1'
#
loop_
_entity.id
_entity.type
_entity.pdbx_description
1 polymer ?
#
loop_
_entity_poly.entity_id
_entity_poly.type
_entity_poly.pdbx_seq_one_letter_code
_entity_poly.pdbx_strand_id
1 'polypeptide(L)'
;MGYSAPIYNKYRFGLYADIIRQQRHGRPAAPDSLQGDSKMMPLITKPVQDEFFHQHMLRLPQGQEPGPYARNLAHINKADRAPIFPFMATWDFTARLTTIRTPTLLLGAQYDFIPPSAYAYMHQQMPHSQVYICPNGSHFAMWDDPQHYFPALLKFLKEKR
;
A
#
# COMPACT_ATOMS: atom_id res chain seq x y z
N MET A 1 0.49 5.43 -5.39
CA MET A 1 -0.40 6.38 -4.66
C MET A 1 -1.80 6.19 -5.20
N GLY A 2 -2.77 5.94 -4.32
CA GLY A 2 -4.18 5.81 -4.71
C GLY A 2 -4.99 7.09 -4.42
N TYR A 3 -6.31 6.97 -4.34
CA TYR A 3 -7.24 8.08 -4.35
C TYR A 3 -7.53 8.74 -2.99
N SER A 4 -7.29 8.10 -1.84
CA SER A 4 -7.60 8.68 -0.53
C SER A 4 -6.62 8.21 0.55
N ALA A 5 -5.77 9.13 1.01
CA ALA A 5 -4.84 8.87 2.11
C ALA A 5 -5.56 8.50 3.42
N PRO A 6 -6.67 9.15 3.83
CA PRO A 6 -7.43 8.74 5.00
C PRO A 6 -7.90 7.27 4.97
N ILE A 7 -8.39 6.79 3.83
CA ILE A 7 -8.86 5.41 3.67
C ILE A 7 -7.69 4.43 3.81
N TYR A 8 -6.57 4.68 3.13
CA TYR A 8 -5.41 3.78 3.19
C TYR A 8 -4.74 3.79 4.54
N ASN A 9 -4.62 4.96 5.17
CA ASN A 9 -4.05 5.07 6.50
C ASN A 9 -4.91 4.33 7.53
N LYS A 10 -6.24 4.40 7.43
CA LYS A 10 -7.12 3.62 8.31
C LYS A 10 -6.82 2.11 8.20
N TYR A 11 -6.75 1.57 6.98
CA TYR A 11 -6.44 0.16 6.77
C TYR A 11 -5.03 -0.20 7.23
N ARG A 12 -4.02 0.60 6.85
CA ARG A 12 -2.63 0.45 7.27
C ARG A 12 -2.46 0.41 8.79
N PHE A 13 -3.14 1.29 9.53
CA PHE A 13 -3.10 1.28 10.99
C PHE A 13 -3.84 0.10 11.61
N GLY A 14 -4.86 -0.43 10.95
CA GLY A 14 -5.45 -1.73 11.30
C GLY A 14 -4.42 -2.86 11.24
N LEU A 15 -3.64 -2.94 10.16
CA LEU A 15 -2.58 -3.94 10.02
C LEU A 15 -1.49 -3.80 11.10
N TYR A 16 -1.09 -2.57 11.46
CA TYR A 16 -0.19 -2.36 12.60
C TYR A 16 -0.79 -2.85 13.92
N ALA A 17 -2.09 -2.58 14.16
CA ALA A 17 -2.76 -3.06 15.36
C ALA A 17 -2.78 -4.60 15.41
N ASP A 18 -2.99 -5.27 14.29
CA ASP A 18 -2.96 -6.74 14.18
C ASP A 18 -1.59 -7.31 14.56
N ILE A 19 -0.51 -6.74 14.02
CA ILE A 19 0.86 -7.14 14.35
C ILE A 19 1.15 -6.92 15.84
N ILE A 20 0.79 -5.75 16.39
CA ILE A 20 0.98 -5.44 17.81
C ILE A 20 0.23 -6.44 18.71
N ARG A 21 -1.00 -6.82 18.33
CA ARG A 21 -1.79 -7.83 19.05
C ARG A 21 -1.13 -9.19 19.03
N GLN A 22 -0.67 -9.63 17.86
CA GLN A 22 -0.01 -10.93 17.69
C GLN A 22 1.27 -11.03 18.54
N GLN A 23 2.08 -9.97 18.57
CA GLN A 23 3.31 -9.93 19.37
C GLN A 23 3.07 -9.87 20.89
N ARG A 24 1.85 -9.50 21.33
CA ARG A 24 1.53 -9.26 22.76
C ARG A 24 0.90 -10.44 23.49
N HIS A 25 0.65 -11.57 22.84
CA HIS A 25 0.16 -12.83 23.46
C HIS A 25 -0.94 -12.62 24.54
N GLY A 26 -2.02 -11.89 24.23
CA GLY A 26 -3.18 -11.74 25.13
C GLY A 26 -3.17 -10.53 26.08
N ARG A 27 -2.20 -9.61 25.99
CA ARG A 27 -2.28 -8.30 26.64
C ARG A 27 -3.20 -7.34 25.86
N PRO A 28 -3.83 -6.33 26.51
CA PRO A 28 -4.75 -5.42 25.84
C PRO A 28 -4.15 -4.84 24.55
N ALA A 29 -4.92 -4.97 23.47
CA ALA A 29 -4.61 -4.49 22.13
C ALA A 29 -4.53 -2.96 22.07
N ALA A 30 -3.89 -2.44 21.01
CA ALA A 30 -4.07 -1.04 20.63
C ALA A 30 -5.56 -0.77 20.31
N PRO A 31 -6.10 0.41 20.64
CA PRO A 31 -7.48 0.76 20.30
C PRO A 31 -7.71 0.69 18.78
N ASP A 32 -8.86 0.17 18.38
CA ASP A 32 -9.20 -0.14 17.00
C ASP A 32 -9.10 1.09 16.09
N SER A 33 -8.18 1.00 15.13
CA SER A 33 -7.96 1.85 13.94
C SER A 33 -8.76 3.17 13.84
N LEU A 34 -8.34 4.19 14.57
CA LEU A 34 -8.62 5.57 14.20
C LEU A 34 -7.31 6.25 13.83
N GLN A 35 -7.22 6.58 12.54
CA GLN A 35 -6.16 7.29 11.83
C GLN A 35 -5.06 7.86 12.73
N GLY A 36 -3.92 7.16 12.82
CA GLY A 36 -2.72 7.70 13.44
C GLY A 36 -2.96 8.28 14.84
N ASP A 37 -3.83 7.68 15.65
CA ASP A 37 -3.99 8.09 17.04
C ASP A 37 -2.59 8.26 17.64
N SER A 38 -2.33 9.43 18.23
CA SER A 38 -1.15 9.72 19.03
C SER A 38 -0.76 8.57 19.96
N LYS A 39 -1.74 7.77 20.40
CA LYS A 39 -1.55 6.57 21.24
C LYS A 39 -0.96 5.37 20.50
N MET A 40 -1.18 5.23 19.19
CA MET A 40 -0.66 4.12 18.40
C MET A 40 0.81 4.33 18.02
N MET A 41 1.25 5.56 17.73
CA MET A 41 2.63 5.81 17.26
C MET A 41 3.71 5.29 18.21
N PRO A 42 3.60 5.45 19.54
CA PRO A 42 4.56 4.87 20.49
C PRO A 42 4.62 3.34 20.46
N LEU A 43 3.58 2.67 19.94
CA LEU A 43 3.51 1.21 19.87
C LEU A 43 4.10 0.64 18.59
N ILE A 44 4.33 1.46 17.56
CA ILE A 44 4.95 1.07 16.29
C ILE A 44 6.48 1.06 16.47
N THR A 45 6.96 0.10 17.25
CA THR A 45 8.39 -0.16 17.50
C THR A 45 9.09 -0.68 16.24
N LYS A 46 10.43 -0.71 16.22
CA LYS A 46 11.19 -1.25 15.08
C LYS A 46 10.77 -2.70 14.72
N PRO A 47 10.63 -3.66 15.67
CA PRO A 47 10.14 -5.00 15.33
C PRO A 47 8.75 -5.01 14.67
N VAL A 48 7.83 -4.13 15.09
CA VAL A 48 6.51 -3.98 14.46
C VAL A 48 6.65 -3.40 13.04
N GLN A 49 7.55 -2.44 12.84
CA GLN A 49 7.83 -1.86 11.52
C GLN A 49 8.45 -2.88 10.56
N ASP A 50 9.40 -3.67 11.04
CA ASP A 50 10.06 -4.72 10.25
C ASP A 50 9.03 -5.77 9.84
N GLU A 51 8.20 -6.26 10.78
CA GLU A 51 7.15 -7.23 10.49
C GLU A 51 6.13 -6.67 9.47
N PHE A 52 5.69 -5.42 9.66
CA PHE A 52 4.79 -4.77 8.71
C PHE A 52 5.43 -4.67 7.32
N PHE A 53 6.73 -4.34 7.26
CA PHE A 53 7.45 -4.27 6.00
C PHE A 53 7.47 -5.63 5.30
N HIS A 54 7.84 -6.70 6.02
CA HIS A 54 7.90 -8.05 5.48
C HIS A 54 6.54 -8.62 5.10
N GLN A 55 5.45 -8.22 5.77
CA GLN A 55 4.11 -8.70 5.45
C GLN A 55 3.44 -7.90 4.34
N HIS A 56 3.61 -6.57 4.33
CA HIS A 56 2.74 -5.65 3.58
C HIS A 56 3.45 -4.69 2.62
N MET A 57 4.77 -4.55 2.71
CA MET A 57 5.54 -3.71 1.79
C MET A 57 6.29 -4.54 0.76
N LEU A 58 7.12 -5.48 1.22
CA LEU A 58 7.95 -6.33 0.37
C LEU A 58 8.11 -7.72 1.01
N ARG A 59 7.44 -8.72 0.44
CA ARG A 59 7.42 -10.11 0.93
C ARG A 59 8.56 -10.96 0.38
N LEU A 60 9.77 -10.39 0.33
CA LEU A 60 10.99 -11.11 0.01
C LEU A 60 11.74 -11.50 1.30
N PRO A 61 12.53 -12.58 1.28
CA PRO A 61 13.41 -12.90 2.40
C PRO A 61 14.34 -11.72 2.70
N GLN A 62 14.62 -11.49 3.98
CA GLN A 62 15.51 -10.42 4.42
C GLN A 62 16.87 -10.51 3.70
N GLY A 63 17.36 -9.38 3.18
CA GLY A 63 18.62 -9.31 2.43
C GLY A 63 18.49 -9.69 0.95
N GLN A 64 17.30 -10.04 0.48
CA GLN A 64 17.00 -10.28 -0.94
C GLN A 64 16.27 -9.10 -1.59
N GLU A 65 16.29 -7.92 -0.96
CA GLU A 65 15.71 -6.73 -1.54
C GLU A 65 16.43 -6.37 -2.86
N PRO A 66 15.70 -6.04 -3.93
CA PRO A 66 16.33 -5.73 -5.21
C PRO A 66 17.26 -4.53 -5.11
N GLY A 67 18.41 -4.58 -5.80
CA GLY A 67 19.36 -3.46 -5.85
C GLY A 67 18.72 -2.09 -6.18
N PRO A 68 17.72 -1.97 -7.08
CA PRO A 68 16.98 -0.73 -7.28
C PRO A 68 16.29 -0.17 -6.02
N TYR A 69 15.78 -1.02 -5.14
CA TYR A 69 15.14 -0.61 -3.89
C TYR A 69 16.13 0.10 -2.96
N ALA A 70 17.30 -0.51 -2.73
CA ALA A 70 18.36 0.08 -1.90
C ALA A 70 18.84 1.43 -2.45
N ARG A 71 19.02 1.53 -3.77
CA ARG A 71 19.41 2.79 -4.42
C ARG A 71 18.37 3.89 -4.24
N ASN A 72 17.08 3.57 -4.37
CA ASN A 72 16.01 4.55 -4.18
C ASN A 72 16.03 5.15 -2.77
N LEU A 73 16.30 4.35 -1.74
CA LEU A 73 16.38 4.82 -0.35
C LEU A 73 17.56 5.78 -0.12
N ALA A 74 18.69 5.57 -0.81
CA ALA A 74 19.90 6.39 -0.66
C ALA A 74 19.73 7.83 -1.17
N HIS A 75 18.77 8.06 -2.09
CA HIS A 75 18.57 9.35 -2.75
C HIS A 75 17.30 10.08 -2.30
N ILE A 76 16.63 9.64 -1.22
CA ILE A 76 15.49 10.36 -0.67
C ILE A 76 15.97 11.68 -0.04
N ASN A 77 15.55 12.80 -0.62
CA ASN A 77 15.75 14.11 0.00
C ASN A 77 14.76 14.29 1.18
N LYS A 78 15.26 14.12 2.40
CA LYS A 78 14.46 14.26 3.62
C LYS A 78 14.01 15.71 3.86
N ALA A 79 14.82 16.70 3.45
CA ALA A 79 14.50 18.11 3.62
C ALA A 79 13.28 18.52 2.77
N ASP A 80 13.20 18.03 1.53
CA ASP A 80 12.04 18.31 0.66
C ASP A 80 10.80 17.50 1.08
N ARG A 81 11.01 16.28 1.58
CA ARG A 81 9.92 15.40 1.99
C ARG A 81 9.17 15.90 3.23
N ALA A 82 9.89 16.43 4.23
CA ALA A 82 9.31 16.86 5.50
C ALA A 82 8.15 17.87 5.36
N PRO A 83 8.27 18.97 4.59
CA PRO A 83 7.19 19.94 4.45
C PRO A 83 6.00 19.42 3.61
N ILE A 84 6.21 18.45 2.72
CA ILE A 84 5.16 17.91 1.84
C ILE A 84 4.29 16.87 2.59
N PHE A 85 4.89 16.13 3.53
CA PHE A 85 4.24 14.98 4.16
C PHE A 85 2.89 15.29 4.85
N PRO A 86 2.71 16.41 5.59
CA PRO A 86 1.42 16.74 6.20
C PRO A 86 0.30 16.90 5.16
N PHE A 87 0.59 17.50 4.00
CA PHE A 87 -0.40 17.68 2.93
C PHE A 87 -0.81 16.35 2.29
N MET A 88 0.14 15.41 2.17
CA MET A 88 -0.14 14.08 1.64
C MET A 88 -1.06 13.27 2.57
N ALA A 89 -1.00 13.49 3.88
CA ALA A 89 -1.82 12.76 4.86
C ALA A 89 -3.32 13.03 4.71
N THR A 90 -3.69 14.19 4.16
CA THR A 90 -5.07 14.62 3.95
C THR A 90 -5.52 14.56 2.49
N TRP A 91 -4.68 14.05 1.59
CA TRP A 91 -5.04 13.97 0.17
C TRP A 91 -6.21 13.03 -0.08
N ASP A 92 -7.25 13.57 -0.72
CA ASP A 92 -8.42 12.83 -1.17
C ASP A 92 -8.86 13.32 -2.56
N PHE A 93 -8.84 12.41 -3.52
CA PHE A 93 -9.23 12.59 -4.92
C PHE A 93 -10.42 11.71 -5.30
N THR A 94 -11.17 11.19 -4.32
CA THR A 94 -12.34 10.33 -4.53
C THR A 94 -13.30 10.90 -5.57
N ALA A 95 -13.66 12.18 -5.42
CA ALA A 95 -14.60 12.86 -6.32
C ALA A 95 -14.08 13.02 -7.77
N ARG A 96 -12.76 12.92 -7.98
CA ARG A 96 -12.15 13.07 -9.31
C ARG A 96 -12.03 11.75 -10.07
N LEU A 97 -12.24 10.60 -9.43
CA LEU A 97 -12.11 9.30 -10.08
C LEU A 97 -13.02 9.17 -11.31
N THR A 98 -14.25 9.69 -11.24
CA THR A 98 -15.24 9.69 -12.33
C THR A 98 -14.84 10.52 -13.53
N THR A 99 -13.84 11.41 -13.38
CA THR A 99 -13.31 12.22 -14.48
C THR A 99 -12.28 11.48 -15.33
N ILE A 100 -11.77 10.34 -14.86
CA ILE A 100 -10.75 9.57 -15.58
C ILE A 100 -11.42 8.74 -16.69
N ARG A 101 -11.16 9.12 -17.94
CA ARG A 101 -11.72 8.46 -19.14
C ARG A 101 -10.71 7.61 -19.90
N THR A 102 -9.42 7.72 -19.61
CA THR A 102 -8.40 6.92 -20.27
C THR A 102 -8.48 5.46 -19.82
N PRO A 103 -8.24 4.49 -20.73
CA PRO A 103 -7.86 3.13 -20.38
C PRO A 103 -6.97 3.07 -19.15
N THR A 104 -7.40 2.38 -18.10
CA THR A 104 -6.65 2.32 -16.83
C THR A 104 -6.55 0.89 -16.31
N LEU A 105 -5.35 0.46 -15.91
CA LEU A 105 -5.16 -0.74 -15.13
C LEU A 105 -4.95 -0.36 -13.66
N LEU A 106 -5.86 -0.84 -12.81
CA LEU A 106 -5.78 -0.76 -11.36
C LEU A 106 -5.08 -2.03 -10.86
N LEU A 107 -3.75 -1.95 -10.74
CA LEU A 107 -2.89 -3.06 -10.35
C LEU A 107 -2.58 -2.98 -8.85
N GLY A 108 -3.04 -3.99 -8.09
CA GLY A 108 -2.83 -4.09 -6.65
C GLY A 108 -2.34 -5.48 -6.26
N ALA A 109 -2.29 -5.73 -4.95
CA ALA A 109 -1.86 -7.02 -4.42
C ALA A 109 -2.61 -7.40 -3.14
N GLN A 110 -2.71 -8.69 -2.88
CA GLN A 110 -3.52 -9.23 -1.77
C GLN A 110 -3.01 -8.80 -0.40
N TYR A 111 -1.69 -8.67 -0.24
CA TYR A 111 -1.06 -8.36 1.05
C TYR A 111 -0.65 -6.89 1.18
N ASP A 112 -0.96 -6.03 0.21
CA ASP A 112 -0.66 -4.59 0.26
C ASP A 112 -1.40 -3.90 1.43
N PHE A 113 -0.82 -2.81 1.95
CA PHE A 113 -1.51 -1.90 2.87
C PHE A 113 -2.56 -1.02 2.16
N ILE A 114 -2.70 -1.14 0.84
CA ILE A 114 -3.86 -0.67 0.09
C ILE A 114 -4.81 -1.87 -0.09
N PRO A 115 -5.99 -1.88 0.54
CA PRO A 115 -6.85 -3.06 0.54
C PRO A 115 -7.43 -3.34 -0.86
N PRO A 116 -7.67 -4.60 -1.25
CA PRO A 116 -8.34 -4.95 -2.51
C PRO A 116 -9.69 -4.23 -2.71
N SER A 117 -10.43 -3.94 -1.64
CA SER A 117 -11.68 -3.18 -1.68
C SER A 117 -11.50 -1.74 -2.21
N ALA A 118 -10.33 -1.12 -2.03
CA ALA A 118 -10.04 0.17 -2.61
C ALA A 118 -9.94 0.12 -4.14
N TYR A 119 -9.40 -0.97 -4.68
CA TYR A 119 -9.33 -1.17 -6.13
C TYR A 119 -10.71 -1.46 -6.72
N ALA A 120 -11.54 -2.24 -6.02
CA ALA A 120 -12.94 -2.45 -6.39
C ALA A 120 -13.72 -1.12 -6.41
N TYR A 121 -13.51 -0.26 -5.40
CA TYR A 121 -14.12 1.07 -5.37
C TYR A 121 -13.65 1.94 -6.54
N MET A 122 -12.33 2.02 -6.80
CA MET A 122 -11.82 2.76 -7.96
C MET A 122 -12.43 2.26 -9.27
N HIS A 123 -12.57 0.94 -9.43
CA HIS A 123 -13.16 0.35 -10.62
C HIS A 123 -14.61 0.78 -10.86
N GLN A 124 -15.40 0.83 -9.80
CA GLN A 124 -16.78 1.33 -9.86
C GLN A 124 -16.87 2.78 -10.32
N GLN A 125 -15.86 3.61 -9.98
CA GLN A 125 -15.84 5.02 -10.34
C GLN A 125 -15.20 5.29 -11.71
N MET A 126 -14.39 4.37 -12.24
CA MET A 126 -13.59 4.57 -13.45
C MET A 126 -14.09 3.69 -14.60
N PRO A 127 -14.89 4.21 -15.54
CA PRO A 127 -15.68 3.40 -16.47
C PRO A 127 -14.85 2.55 -17.47
N HIS A 128 -13.60 2.90 -17.71
CA HIS A 128 -12.69 2.19 -18.62
C HIS A 128 -11.54 1.48 -17.91
N SER A 129 -11.70 1.27 -16.60
CA SER A 129 -10.70 0.61 -15.78
C SER A 129 -10.84 -0.91 -15.81
N GLN A 130 -9.72 -1.61 -15.61
CA GLN A 130 -9.67 -3.02 -15.29
C GLN A 130 -8.92 -3.17 -13.95
N VAL A 131 -9.23 -4.21 -13.18
CA VAL A 131 -8.55 -4.50 -11.91
C VAL A 131 -7.79 -5.80 -12.03
N TYR A 132 -6.57 -5.83 -11.50
CA TYR A 132 -5.86 -7.07 -11.24
C TYR A 132 -5.21 -7.01 -9.86
N ILE A 133 -5.44 -8.04 -9.06
CA ILE A 133 -4.85 -8.20 -7.71
C ILE A 133 -3.86 -9.35 -7.77
N CYS A 134 -2.59 -9.05 -7.54
CA CYS A 134 -1.53 -10.04 -7.44
C CYS A 134 -1.78 -10.90 -6.19
N PRO A 135 -1.99 -12.23 -6.33
CA PRO A 135 -2.47 -13.07 -5.23
C PRO A 135 -1.42 -13.29 -4.13
N ASN A 136 -0.13 -13.19 -4.45
CA ASN A 136 0.95 -13.43 -3.50
C ASN A 136 1.73 -12.16 -3.13
N GLY A 137 1.52 -11.08 -3.89
CA GLY A 137 2.29 -9.84 -3.74
C GLY A 137 1.84 -8.94 -2.60
N SER A 138 2.69 -7.99 -2.27
CA SER A 138 2.38 -6.85 -1.40
C SER A 138 2.58 -5.52 -2.12
N HIS A 139 2.92 -4.44 -1.43
CA HIS A 139 3.04 -3.11 -2.05
C HIS A 139 4.03 -3.07 -3.22
N PHE A 140 5.10 -3.84 -3.11
CA PHE A 140 6.10 -4.01 -4.16
C PHE A 140 5.89 -5.30 -4.97
N ALA A 141 4.66 -5.54 -5.41
CA ALA A 141 4.25 -6.70 -6.23
C ALA A 141 5.10 -6.94 -7.49
N MET A 142 5.73 -5.89 -8.05
CA MET A 142 6.67 -6.06 -9.17
C MET A 142 7.93 -6.85 -8.80
N TRP A 143 8.23 -6.98 -7.50
CA TRP A 143 9.39 -7.67 -6.97
C TRP A 143 9.01 -8.93 -6.19
N ASP A 144 7.96 -8.89 -5.38
CA ASP A 144 7.55 -10.05 -4.57
C ASP A 144 6.47 -10.93 -5.22
N ASP A 145 5.87 -10.52 -6.34
CA ASP A 145 4.98 -11.36 -7.16
C ASP A 145 5.09 -11.09 -8.68
N PRO A 146 6.31 -11.11 -9.25
CA PRO A 146 6.56 -10.72 -10.64
C PRO A 146 5.83 -11.61 -11.66
N GLN A 147 5.61 -12.88 -11.32
CA GLN A 147 4.90 -13.86 -12.15
C GLN A 147 3.41 -13.53 -12.36
N HIS A 148 2.82 -12.67 -11.53
CA HIS A 148 1.45 -12.18 -11.69
C HIS A 148 1.43 -10.72 -12.13
N TYR A 149 2.33 -9.88 -11.57
CA TYR A 149 2.41 -8.46 -11.87
C TYR A 149 2.68 -8.19 -13.36
N PHE A 150 3.74 -8.79 -13.92
CA PHE A 150 4.15 -8.49 -15.30
C PHE A 150 3.18 -9.05 -16.34
N PRO A 151 2.65 -10.28 -16.22
CA PRO A 151 1.63 -10.75 -17.18
C PRO A 151 0.38 -9.88 -17.21
N ALA A 152 -0.12 -9.42 -16.06
CA ALA A 152 -1.25 -8.50 -16.00
C ALA A 152 -0.95 -7.16 -16.69
N LEU A 153 0.22 -6.58 -16.42
CA LEU A 153 0.67 -5.34 -17.05
C LEU A 153 0.85 -5.49 -18.57
N LEU A 154 1.54 -6.54 -19.01
CA LEU A 154 1.80 -6.80 -20.43
C LEU A 154 0.50 -7.09 -21.19
N LYS A 155 -0.45 -7.80 -20.57
CA LYS A 155 -1.78 -8.02 -21.15
C LYS A 155 -2.47 -6.68 -21.41
N PHE A 156 -2.52 -5.79 -20.41
CA PHE A 156 -3.11 -4.47 -20.56
C PHE A 156 -2.44 -3.62 -21.65
N LEU A 157 -1.11 -3.62 -21.72
CA LEU A 157 -0.36 -2.81 -22.69
C LEU A 157 -0.48 -3.32 -24.14
N LYS A 158 -0.65 -4.64 -24.33
CA LYS A 158 -0.79 -5.25 -25.67
C LYS A 158 -2.24 -5.27 -26.17
N GLU A 159 -3.20 -5.00 -25.29
CA GLU A 159 -4.61 -4.93 -25.63
C GLU A 159 -4.83 -3.79 -26.62
N LYS A 160 -5.20 -4.11 -27.87
CA LYS A 160 -5.59 -3.11 -28.85
C LYS A 160 -6.93 -2.53 -28.40
N ARG A 161 -6.97 -1.22 -28.12
CA ARG A 161 -8.16 -0.48 -27.70
C ARG A 161 -8.56 0.53 -28.76
#